data_AF-A0A197JZ27-F1
#
_entry.id   AF-A0A197JZ27-F1
#
_cell.length_a   1.000
_cell.length_b   1.000
_cell.length_c   1.000
_cell.angle_alpha   90.00
_cell.angle_beta   90.00
_cell.angle_gamma   90.00
#
_symmetry.space_group_name_H-M   'P 1'
#
loop_
_entity.id
_entity.type
_entity.pdbx_description
1 polymer ?
#
loop_
_entity_poly.entity_id
_entity_poly.type
_entity_poly.pdbx_seq_one_letter_code
_entity_poly.pdbx_strand_id
1 'polypeptide(L)' 'RAYRAPELLFSSGKYTNAIDIWSAGVLFAEMYLGKHLFEADSDIGQVCAIVKVLGTP' A
#
# COMPACT_ATOMS: atom_id res chain seq x y z
N ARG A 1 10.21 0.04 -1.93
CA ARG A 1 9.54 -1.12 -1.29
C ARG A 1 8.05 -0.79 -1.20
N ALA A 2 7.30 -0.86 -2.31
CA ALA A 2 6.00 -0.17 -2.46
C ALA A 2 4.74 -1.04 -2.30
N TYR A 3 4.90 -2.35 -2.09
CA TYR A 3 3.78 -3.31 -2.08
C TYR A 3 3.28 -3.68 -0.68
N ARG A 4 3.84 -3.10 0.38
CA ARG A 4 3.43 -3.46 1.74
C ARG A 4 2.05 -2.90 2.08
N ALA A 5 1.22 -3.74 2.65
CA ALA A 5 -0.05 -3.32 3.23
C ALA A 5 0.18 -2.42 4.46
N PRO A 6 -0.74 -1.46 4.71
CA PRO A 6 -0.64 -0.58 5.87
C PRO A 6 -0.62 -1.34 7.20
N GLU A 7 -1.31 -2.47 7.31
CA GLU A 7 -1.30 -3.33 8.52
C GLU A 7 0.08 -3.88 8.90
N LEU A 8 0.97 -4.10 7.91
CA LEU A 8 2.39 -4.44 8.14
C LEU A 8 3.18 -3.27 8.71
N LEU A 9 2.78 -2.04 8.41
CA LEU A 9 3.45 -0.82 8.88
C LEU A 9 3.04 -0.48 10.32
N PHE A 10 1.83 -0.85 10.72
CA PHE A 10 1.35 -0.71 12.10
C PHE A 10 1.74 -1.87 13.03
N SER A 11 2.46 -2.88 12.53
CA SER A 11 2.82 -4.09 13.28
C SER A 11 1.60 -4.73 13.97
N SER A 12 0.44 -4.65 13.32
CA SER A 12 -0.78 -5.28 13.82
C SER A 12 -0.56 -6.78 13.71
N GLY A 13 -0.43 -7.50 14.83
CA GLY A 13 -0.06 -8.92 14.88
C GLY A 13 -1.01 -9.90 14.19
N LYS A 14 -1.96 -9.40 13.37
CA LYS A 14 -2.87 -10.16 12.53
C LYS A 14 -2.45 -10.03 11.07
N TYR A 15 -1.42 -10.76 10.71
CA TYR A 15 -1.08 -11.00 9.30
C TYR A 15 -2.05 -12.03 8.75
N THR A 16 -2.85 -11.65 7.76
CA THR A 16 -3.83 -12.54 7.12
C THR A 16 -3.64 -12.52 5.61
N ASN A 17 -4.34 -13.33 4.83
CA ASN A 17 -4.23 -13.30 3.36
C ASN A 17 -4.64 -11.95 2.72
N ALA A 18 -5.13 -10.98 3.51
CA ALA A 18 -5.45 -9.63 3.06
C ALA A 18 -4.22 -8.86 2.52
N ILE A 19 -3.01 -9.14 3.01
CA ILE A 19 -1.76 -8.56 2.49
C ILE A 19 -1.50 -8.92 1.02
N ASP A 20 -1.83 -10.13 0.61
CA ASP A 20 -1.67 -10.57 -0.78
C ASP A 20 -2.70 -9.88 -1.68
N ILE A 21 -3.94 -9.74 -1.21
CA ILE A 21 -5.01 -9.03 -1.91
C ILE A 21 -4.65 -7.55 -2.09
N TRP A 22 -4.10 -6.93 -1.03
CA TRP A 22 -3.60 -5.55 -1.10
C TRP A 22 -2.52 -5.40 -2.17
N SER A 23 -1.50 -6.26 -2.13
CA SER A 23 -0.37 -6.23 -3.07
C SER A 23 -0.85 -6.41 -4.52
N ALA A 24 -1.78 -7.34 -4.75
CA ALA A 24 -2.40 -7.56 -6.06
C ALA A 24 -3.19 -6.33 -6.54
N GLY A 25 -3.93 -5.65 -5.65
CA GLY A 25 -4.63 -4.40 -5.95
C GLY A 25 -3.69 -3.27 -6.37
N VAL A 26 -2.57 -3.09 -5.66
CA VAL A 26 -1.54 -2.11 -6.03
C VAL A 26 -0.95 -2.42 -7.41
N LEU A 27 -0.61 -3.68 -7.68
CA LEU A 27 -0.10 -4.12 -8.99
C LEU A 27 -1.09 -3.85 -10.12
N PHE A 28 -2.37 -4.19 -9.94
CA PHE A 28 -3.40 -3.94 -10.94
C PHE A 28 -3.56 -2.45 -11.23
N ALA A 29 -3.57 -1.61 -10.20
CA ALA A 29 -3.69 -0.17 -10.35
C ALA A 29 -2.44 0.45 -10.99
N GLU A 30 -1.24 -0.05 -10.69
CA GLU A 30 0.00 0.35 -11.35
C GLU A 30 0.01 -0.02 -12.84
N MET A 31 -0.44 -1.23 -13.19
CA MET A 31 -0.58 -1.64 -14.60
C MET A 31 -1.58 -0.75 -15.34
N TYR A 32 -2.66 -0.34 -14.69
CA TYR A 32 -3.67 0.54 -15.29
C TYR A 32 -3.17 1.98 -15.46
N LEU A 33 -2.44 2.53 -14.49
CA LEU A 33 -1.90 3.89 -14.56
C LEU A 33 -0.62 4.01 -15.39
N GLY A 34 0.11 2.89 -15.60
CA GLY A 34 1.40 2.88 -16.28
C GLY A 34 2.53 3.59 -15.52
N LYS A 35 2.32 3.88 -14.23
CA LYS A 35 3.28 4.53 -13.33
C LYS A 35 3.12 4.00 -11.91
N HIS A 36 4.19 4.09 -11.14
CA HIS A 36 4.22 3.60 -9.77
C HIS A 36 3.16 4.32 -8.92
N LEU A 37 2.24 3.54 -8.32
CA LEU A 37 1.07 4.10 -7.62
C LEU A 37 1.46 4.76 -6.28
N PHE A 38 2.44 4.18 -5.60
CA PHE A 38 2.91 4.63 -4.28
C PHE A 38 4.44 4.79 -4.29
N GLU A 39 4.93 5.92 -4.81
CA GLU A 39 6.33 6.32 -4.60
C GLU A 39 6.49 6.94 -3.23
N ALA A 40 7.15 6.21 -2.33
CA ALA A 40 7.55 6.71 -1.03
C ALA A 40 8.92 6.20 -0.64
N ASP A 41 9.76 7.11 -0.16
CA ASP A 41 11.12 6.83 0.29
C ASP A 41 11.18 6.30 1.75
N SER A 42 10.07 6.42 2.48
CA SER A 42 9.93 6.03 3.89
C SER A 42 8.62 5.29 4.12
N ASP A 43 8.59 4.37 5.09
CA ASP A 43 7.39 3.65 5.53
C ASP A 43 6.23 4.62 5.87
N ILE A 44 6.52 5.74 6.53
CA ILE A 44 5.53 6.79 6.85
C ILE A 44 5.05 7.51 5.59
N GLY A 45 5.97 7.78 4.66
CA GLY A 45 5.61 8.35 3.35
C GLY A 45 4.68 7.44 2.57
N GLN A 46 4.86 6.12 2.69
CA GLN A 46 4.02 5.14 2.02
C GLN A 46 2.60 5.15 2.61
N VAL A 47 2.46 5.23 3.94
CA VAL A 47 1.14 5.40 4.59
C VAL A 47 0.48 6.70 4.14
N CYS A 48 1.19 7.82 4.14
CA CYS A 48 0.66 9.10 3.67
C CYS A 48 0.20 9.04 2.20
N ALA A 49 0.96 8.37 1.33
CA ALA A 49 0.58 8.18 -0.07
C ALA A 49 -0.70 7.32 -0.19
N ILE A 50 -0.81 6.26 0.61
CA ILE A 50 -2.00 5.41 0.67
C ILE A 50 -3.23 6.20 1.14
N VAL A 51 -3.12 6.95 2.25
CA VAL A 51 -4.19 7.80 2.79
C VAL A 51 -4.59 8.90 1.81
N LYS A 52 -3.64 9.44 1.03
CA LYS A 52 -3.93 10.45 0.02
C LYS A 52 -4.79 9.90 -1.14
N VAL A 53 -4.62 8.63 -1.48
CA VAL A 53 -5.37 7.96 -2.56
C VAL A 53 -6.71 7.40 -2.07
N LEU A 54 -6.72 6.73 -0.92
CA LEU A 54 -7.92 6.10 -0.34
C LEU A 54 -8.79 7.06 0.48
N GLY A 55 -8.25 8.23 0.85
CA GLY A 55 -8.88 9.15 1.79
C GLY A 55 -8.45 8.88 3.23
N THR A 56 -8.74 9.84 4.11
CA THR A 56 -8.61 9.64 5.56
C THR A 56 -9.59 8.56 6.02
N PRO A 57 -9.13 7.58 6.81
CA PRO A 57 -9.98 6.52 7.34
C PRO A 57 -11.08 7.05 8.27
#